data_AF-A0A147BW69-F1
#
_entry.id   AF-A0A147BW69-F1
#
_cell.length_a   1.000
_cell.length_b   1.000
_cell.length_c   1.000
_cell.angle_alpha   90.00
_cell.angle_beta   90.00
_cell.angle_gamma   90.00
#
_symmetry.space_group_name_H-M   'P 1'
#
loop_
_entity.id
_entity.type
_entity.pdbx_description
1 polymer ?
#
loop_
_entity_poly.entity_id
_entity_poly.type
_entity_poly.pdbx_seq_one_letter_code
_entity_poly.pdbx_strand_id
1 'polypeptide(L)'
;LAQTTSLGRLSRRPGAAAPVVNECEGDYSFDGRKGLLEWQLPVIDASNKSGSMEFSAQGKPNDFYPVTVNFVSKTLYCDMRVLDVVSVDDEAPVKHSLNTYLTVEKYEVV
;
A
#
# COMPACT_ATOMS: atom_id res chain seq x y z
N LEU A 1 -8.79 4.03 -3.59
CA LEU A 1 -7.91 2.94 -3.09
C LEU A 1 -7.31 3.40 -1.78
N ALA A 2 -7.24 2.60 -0.72
CA ALA A 2 -6.45 3.00 0.45
C ALA A 2 -5.01 2.51 0.24
N GLN A 3 -4.03 3.42 0.24
CA GLN A 3 -2.65 3.10 -0.10
C GLN A 3 -1.69 3.38 1.07
N THR A 4 -0.83 2.41 1.35
CA THR A 4 0.27 2.55 2.29
C THR A 4 1.56 2.17 1.57
N THR A 5 2.37 3.17 1.27
CA THR A 5 3.68 2.96 0.67
C THR A 5 4.70 2.81 1.79
N SER A 6 5.23 1.62 2.00
CA SER A 6 6.27 1.38 3.00
C SER A 6 7.65 1.46 2.34
N LEU A 7 8.48 2.45 2.67
CA LEU A 7 9.86 2.44 2.19
C LEU A 7 10.64 1.38 2.97
N GLY A 8 10.92 0.26 2.30
CA GLY A 8 11.57 -0.90 2.88
C GLY A 8 13.02 -0.65 3.24
N ARG A 9 13.31 -0.94 4.52
CA ARG A 9 14.62 -1.00 5.20
C ARG A 9 15.54 0.19 4.93
N LEU A 10 15.36 1.27 5.70
CA LEU A 10 16.50 2.06 6.16
C LEU A 10 17.42 1.11 6.93
N SER A 11 18.43 0.57 6.26
CA SER A 11 19.43 -0.29 6.88
C SER A 11 20.14 0.49 7.98
N ARG A 12 19.66 0.37 9.22
CA ARG A 12 20.33 0.96 10.37
C ARG A 12 21.64 0.22 10.53
N ARG A 13 22.72 0.85 10.08
CA ARG A 13 23.97 0.72 10.84
C ARG A 13 23.65 1.14 12.29
N PRO A 14 24.04 0.35 13.30
CA PRO A 14 23.88 0.74 14.70
C PRO A 14 24.43 2.16 14.91
N GLY A 15 23.59 3.09 15.36
CA GLY A 15 23.96 4.50 15.57
C GLY A 15 23.42 5.50 14.53
N ALA A 16 22.79 5.06 13.44
CA ALA A 16 22.14 5.98 12.50
C ALA A 16 20.94 6.68 13.15
N ALA A 17 20.90 8.01 13.00
CA ALA A 17 19.79 8.86 13.44
C ALA A 17 18.51 8.58 12.64
N ALA A 18 17.35 8.90 13.22
CA ALA A 18 16.07 8.79 12.53
C ALA A 18 16.06 9.70 11.28
N PRO A 19 15.36 9.30 10.19
CA PRO A 19 15.16 10.17 9.04
C PRO A 19 14.41 11.43 9.47
N VAL A 20 14.78 12.56 8.88
CA VAL A 20 14.08 13.84 9.04
C VAL A 20 13.19 14.02 7.83
N VAL A 21 11.87 14.01 8.04
CA VAL A 21 10.90 14.27 6.96
C VAL A 21 10.76 15.79 6.83
N ASN A 22 11.02 16.31 5.63
CA ASN A 22 10.96 17.74 5.32
C ASN A 22 9.59 18.13 4.76
N GLU A 23 9.07 17.29 3.85
CA GLU A 23 7.77 17.46 3.22
C GLU A 23 7.11 16.08 3.10
N CYS A 24 5.80 16.02 3.35
CA CYS A 24 5.05 14.77 3.27
C CYS A 24 3.60 15.08 2.96
N GLU A 25 3.11 14.55 1.84
CA GLU A 25 1.66 14.49 1.59
C GLU A 25 1.08 13.27 2.30
N GLY A 26 0.02 13.46 3.10
CA GLY A 26 -0.50 12.40 3.97
C GLY A 26 0.31 12.25 5.25
N ASP A 27 0.33 11.04 5.80
CA ASP A 27 0.91 10.74 7.10
C ASP A 27 2.18 9.89 6.97
N TYR A 28 3.01 9.87 8.02
CA TYR A 28 4.15 8.97 8.08
C TYR A 28 4.40 8.43 9.49
N SER A 29 4.97 7.24 9.56
CA SER A 29 5.46 6.62 10.79
C SER A 29 6.87 6.09 10.61
N PHE A 30 7.69 6.21 11.66
CA PHE A 30 9.04 5.65 11.67
C PHE A 30 9.17 4.58 12.76
N ASP A 31 9.35 3.32 12.35
CA ASP A 31 9.71 2.22 13.26
C ASP A 31 11.24 2.14 13.37
N GLY A 32 11.79 2.78 14.40
CA GLY A 32 13.23 2.80 14.66
C GLY A 32 13.84 1.44 15.01
N ARG A 33 13.03 0.44 15.40
CA ARG A 33 13.48 -0.94 15.65
C ARG A 33 13.68 -1.69 14.34
N LYS A 34 12.79 -1.50 13.38
CA LYS A 34 12.88 -2.09 12.03
C LYS A 34 13.73 -1.27 11.07
N GLY A 35 13.98 0.01 11.37
CA GLY A 35 14.56 0.94 10.41
C GLY A 35 13.61 1.12 9.23
N LEU A 36 12.34 1.43 9.50
CA LEU A 36 11.31 1.50 8.46
C LEU A 36 10.62 2.85 8.53
N LEU A 37 10.65 3.59 7.42
CA LEU A 37 9.83 4.79 7.23
C LEU A 37 8.62 4.40 6.39
N GLU A 38 7.44 4.49 6.99
CA GLU A 38 6.17 4.17 6.35
C GLU A 38 5.49 5.47 5.95
N TRP A 39 5.14 5.57 4.67
CA TRP A 39 4.37 6.66 4.09
C TRP A 39 2.93 6.23 3.85
N GLN A 40 1.98 6.95 4.41
CA GLN A 40 0.58 6.59 4.46
C GLN A 40 -0.26 7.62 3.71
N LEU A 41 -0.93 7.16 2.65
CA LEU A 41 -1.88 7.95 1.86
C LEU A 41 -3.27 7.32 2.00
N PRO A 42 -4.12 7.85 2.90
CA PRO A 42 -5.37 7.18 3.29
C PRO A 42 -6.28 6.81 2.11
N VAL A 43 -6.31 7.65 1.07
CA VAL A 43 -7.02 7.39 -0.19
C VAL A 43 -6.21 7.92 -1.37
N ILE A 44 -6.05 7.10 -2.41
CA ILE A 44 -5.61 7.49 -3.76
C ILE A 44 -6.70 7.14 -4.77
N ASP A 45 -7.09 8.13 -5.57
CA ASP A 45 -8.03 8.03 -6.68
C ASP A 45 -7.72 9.05 -7.78
N ALA A 46 -8.68 9.29 -8.68
CA ALA A 46 -8.50 10.19 -9.82
C ALA A 46 -8.29 11.66 -9.44
N SER A 47 -8.65 12.08 -8.23
CA SER A 47 -8.46 13.45 -7.74
C SER A 47 -7.04 13.71 -7.21
N ASN A 48 -6.31 12.67 -6.81
CA ASN A 48 -4.99 12.75 -6.20
C ASN A 48 -4.05 11.66 -6.74
N LYS A 49 -3.83 11.70 -8.06
CA LYS A 49 -3.05 10.68 -8.80
C LYS A 49 -1.56 10.68 -8.51
N SER A 50 -1.06 11.70 -7.81
CA SER A 50 0.33 11.89 -7.47
C SER A 50 0.43 12.32 -6.03
N GLY A 51 1.55 11.97 -5.41
CA GLY A 51 1.99 12.61 -4.19
C GLY A 51 3.49 12.45 -3.98
N SER A 52 4.01 13.15 -2.99
CA SER A 52 5.45 13.16 -2.69
C SER A 52 5.73 13.14 -1.19
N MET A 53 6.90 12.57 -0.87
CA MET A 53 7.55 12.65 0.43
C MET A 53 9.02 12.99 0.22
N GLU A 54 9.49 14.01 0.93
CA GLU A 54 10.89 14.40 0.99
C GLU A 54 11.44 14.14 2.39
N PHE A 55 12.56 13.44 2.47
CA PHE A 55 13.24 13.19 3.73
C PHE A 55 14.75 13.18 3.58
N SER A 56 15.44 13.50 4.67
CA SER A 56 16.89 13.45 4.81
C SER A 56 17.27 12.33 5.77
N ALA A 57 18.19 11.46 5.38
CA ALA A 57 18.64 10.35 6.20
C ALA A 57 20.13 10.03 5.96
N GLN A 58 20.78 9.44 6.97
CA GLN A 58 22.14 8.92 6.80
C GLN A 58 22.09 7.56 6.12
N GLY A 59 22.88 7.38 5.05
CA GLY A 59 22.95 6.11 4.34
C GLY A 59 23.60 6.24 2.97
N LYS A 60 23.71 5.12 2.27
CA LYS A 60 24.00 5.05 0.83
C LYS A 60 22.68 4.85 0.08
N PRO A 61 22.59 5.21 -1.22
CA PRO A 61 21.36 5.01 -2.00
C PRO A 61 20.77 3.58 -1.90
N ASN A 62 21.61 2.55 -1.90
CA ASN A 62 21.16 1.15 -1.79
C ASN A 62 20.59 0.79 -0.41
N ASP A 63 20.80 1.62 0.61
CA ASP A 63 20.25 1.42 1.96
C ASP A 63 18.77 1.83 2.05
N PHE A 64 18.14 2.26 0.95
CA PHE A 64 16.73 2.68 0.88
C PHE A 64 15.86 1.79 -0.02
N TYR A 65 16.42 0.66 -0.47
CA TYR A 65 15.76 -0.29 -1.36
C TYR A 65 15.73 -1.70 -0.75
N PRO A 66 14.70 -2.52 -1.05
CA PRO A 66 13.58 -2.21 -1.94
C PRO A 66 12.50 -1.34 -1.28
N VAL A 67 11.81 -0.51 -2.07
CA VAL A 67 10.59 0.19 -1.62
C VAL A 67 9.40 -0.72 -1.82
N THR A 68 8.63 -0.99 -0.77
CA THR A 68 7.45 -1.87 -0.82
C THR A 68 6.16 -1.06 -0.87
N VAL A 69 5.24 -1.41 -1.76
CA VAL A 69 3.95 -0.73 -1.88
C VAL A 69 2.85 -1.68 -1.43
N ASN A 70 1.98 -1.23 -0.54
CA ASN A 70 0.82 -1.99 -0.08
C ASN A 70 -0.45 -1.16 -0.24
N PHE A 71 -1.54 -1.77 -0.68
CA PHE A 71 -2.84 -1.10 -0.75
C PHE A 71 -3.96 -2.13 -0.75
N VAL A 72 -5.16 -1.64 -0.46
CA VAL A 72 -6.39 -2.41 -0.61
C VAL A 72 -7.40 -1.62 -1.44
N SER A 73 -8.11 -2.33 -2.32
CA SER A 73 -9.22 -1.81 -3.10
C SER A 73 -10.46 -2.66 -2.91
N LYS A 74 -11.63 -2.03 -2.94
CA LYS A 74 -12.90 -2.75 -3.19
C LYS A 74 -13.16 -2.97 -4.68
N THR A 75 -12.49 -2.19 -5.53
CA THR A 75 -12.54 -2.30 -6.99
C THR A 75 -11.45 -3.26 -7.45
N LEU A 76 -11.85 -4.32 -8.14
CA LEU A 76 -10.93 -5.30 -8.71
C LEU A 76 -10.16 -4.71 -9.90
N TYR A 77 -8.96 -5.21 -10.15
CA TYR A 77 -8.17 -4.82 -11.32
C TYR A 77 -8.81 -5.31 -12.62
N CYS A 78 -9.15 -6.60 -12.66
CA CYS A 78 -10.01 -7.16 -13.69
C CYS A 78 -11.46 -6.93 -13.29
N ASP A 79 -12.27 -6.44 -14.22
CA ASP A 79 -13.70 -6.17 -13.99
C ASP A 79 -14.52 -7.47 -13.93
N MET A 80 -14.27 -8.27 -12.91
CA MET A 80 -14.94 -9.54 -12.66
C MET A 80 -16.11 -9.34 -11.71
N ARG A 81 -17.29 -9.85 -12.10
CA ARG A 81 -18.52 -9.67 -11.33
C ARG A 81 -19.33 -10.96 -11.32
N VAL A 82 -19.99 -11.23 -10.20
CA VAL A 82 -21.04 -12.25 -10.11
C VAL A 82 -22.32 -11.63 -10.66
N LEU A 83 -22.90 -12.25 -11.68
CA LEU A 83 -24.12 -11.74 -12.32
C LEU A 83 -25.38 -12.24 -11.63
N ASP A 84 -25.44 -13.54 -11.35
CA ASP A 84 -26.53 -14.18 -10.63
C ASP A 84 -26.06 -15.45 -9.92
N VAL A 85 -26.85 -15.91 -8.95
CA VAL A 85 -26.66 -17.20 -8.26
C VAL A 85 -27.98 -17.94 -8.33
N VAL A 86 -27.98 -19.13 -8.93
CA VAL A 86 -29.18 -19.93 -9.14
C VAL A 86 -29.07 -21.29 -8.46
N SER A 87 -30.23 -21.84 -8.07
CA SER A 87 -30.37 -23.22 -7.59
C SER A 87 -30.11 -24.22 -8.72
N VAL A 88 -29.48 -25.35 -8.41
CA VAL A 88 -29.20 -26.41 -9.39
C VAL A 88 -30.46 -27.22 -9.73
N ASP A 89 -31.41 -27.31 -8.80
CA ASP A 89 -32.59 -28.17 -8.94
C ASP A 89 -33.67 -27.58 -9.85
N ASP A 90 -33.84 -26.25 -9.79
CA ASP A 90 -34.96 -25.54 -10.41
C ASP A 90 -34.58 -24.19 -11.06
N GLU A 91 -33.28 -23.86 -11.12
CA GLU A 91 -32.75 -22.59 -11.65
C GLU A 91 -33.31 -21.33 -10.95
N ALA A 92 -33.96 -21.49 -9.79
CA ALA A 92 -34.53 -20.36 -9.07
C ALA A 92 -33.42 -19.43 -8.53
N PRO A 93 -33.59 -18.09 -8.62
CA PRO A 93 -32.62 -17.14 -8.08
C PRO A 93 -32.45 -17.28 -6.57
N VAL A 94 -31.19 -17.24 -6.12
CA VAL A 94 -30.80 -17.36 -4.71
C VAL A 94 -30.22 -16.04 -4.22
N LYS A 95 -30.74 -15.57 -3.08
CA LYS A 95 -30.22 -14.37 -2.43
C LYS A 95 -28.75 -14.59 -2.02
N HIS A 96 -27.89 -13.69 -2.46
CA HIS A 96 -26.46 -13.72 -2.16
C HIS A 96 -25.95 -12.32 -1.80
N SER A 97 -24.74 -12.28 -1.25
CA SER A 97 -23.97 -11.05 -1.05
C SER A 97 -22.56 -11.25 -1.58
N LEU A 98 -21.93 -10.18 -2.05
CA LEU A 98 -20.58 -10.21 -2.59
C LEU A 98 -19.68 -9.28 -1.78
N ASN A 99 -18.47 -9.75 -1.52
CA ASN A 99 -17.42 -8.94 -0.92
C ASN A 99 -16.11 -9.15 -1.69
N THR A 100 -15.65 -8.12 -2.39
CA THR A 100 -14.49 -8.19 -3.30
C THR A 100 -13.38 -7.29 -2.82
N TYR A 101 -12.15 -7.81 -2.88
CA TYR A 101 -10.96 -7.06 -2.52
C TYR A 101 -9.84 -7.32 -3.50
N LEU A 102 -9.10 -6.27 -3.85
CA LEU A 102 -7.77 -6.35 -4.43
C LEU A 102 -6.76 -6.07 -3.32
N THR A 103 -5.83 -7.00 -3.14
CA THR A 103 -4.75 -6.91 -2.15
C THR A 103 -3.42 -7.14 -2.83
N VAL A 104 -2.36 -6.53 -2.30
CA VAL A 104 -1.00 -6.72 -2.80
C VAL A 104 -0.37 -7.94 -2.12
N GLU A 105 0.17 -8.86 -2.91
CA GLU A 105 1.05 -9.92 -2.41
C GLU A 105 2.51 -9.42 -2.35
N LYS A 106 3.02 -8.94 -3.49
CA LYS A 106 4.35 -8.35 -3.58
C LYS A 106 4.38 -7.24 -4.63
N TYR A 107 4.69 -6.02 -4.21
CA TYR A 107 4.95 -4.89 -5.09
C TYR A 107 6.19 -4.16 -4.57
N GLU A 108 7.29 -4.23 -5.33
CA GLU A 108 8.59 -3.71 -4.93
C GLU A 108 9.22 -2.89 -6.05
N VAL A 109 9.88 -1.80 -5.67
CA VAL A 109 10.82 -1.06 -6.51
C VAL A 109 12.23 -1.40 -6.04
N VAL A 110 13.08 -1.83 -6.97
CA VAL A 110 14.46 -2.29 -6.73
C VAL A 110 15.51 -1.36 -7.31
#